data_AF-A0A351HFW7-F1
#
_entry.id   AF-A0A351HFW7-F1
#
_cell.length_a   1.000
_cell.length_b   1.000
_cell.length_c   1.000
_cell.angle_alpha   90.00
_cell.angle_beta   90.00
_cell.angle_gamma   90.00
#
_symmetry.space_group_name_H-M   'P 1'
#
loop_
_entity.id
_entity.type
_entity.pdbx_description
1 polymer ?
#
loop_
_entity_poly.entity_id
_entity_poly.type
_entity_poly.pdbx_seq_one_letter_code
_entity_poly.pdbx_strand_id
1 'polypeptide(L)'
;MEKILQHQQIYPLPFEQIEKNSSFEQILGRRKSDYTEDERKARWQKAMALPGGQRVNEYYTNIYECSDCTHFQNGWCGYASLPCGVNPILTYKDGSLGMACQGIGHQSVVAKQMQIEFDNSEL
;
A
#
# COMPACT_ATOMS: atom_id res chain seq x y z
N MET A 1 -24.86 7.33 -1.00
CA MET A 1 -24.29 6.10 -0.43
C MET A 1 -24.68 4.86 -1.24
N GLU A 2 -25.95 4.66 -1.56
CA GLU A 2 -26.42 3.46 -2.28
C GLU A 2 -25.69 3.19 -3.61
N LYS A 3 -25.51 4.21 -4.45
CA LYS A 3 -24.75 4.08 -5.71
C LYS A 3 -23.29 3.68 -5.52
N ILE A 4 -22.65 4.16 -4.44
CA ILE A 4 -21.26 3.80 -4.11
C ILE A 4 -21.19 2.33 -3.71
N LEU A 5 -22.13 1.89 -2.87
CA LEU A 5 -22.20 0.50 -2.43
C LEU A 5 -22.49 -0.45 -3.61
N GLN A 6 -23.40 -0.07 -4.52
CA GLN A 6 -23.67 -0.82 -5.75
C GLN A 6 -22.43 -0.92 -6.64
N HIS A 7 -21.72 0.19 -6.84
CA HIS A 7 -20.46 0.20 -7.60
C HIS A 7 -19.42 -0.73 -6.99
N GLN A 8 -19.25 -0.69 -5.66
CA GLN A 8 -18.27 -1.50 -4.94
C GLN A 8 -18.58 -2.99 -4.90
N GLN A 9 -19.80 -3.41 -5.29
CA GLN A 9 -20.18 -4.81 -5.46
C GLN A 9 -19.70 -5.42 -6.80
N ILE A 10 -19.30 -4.61 -7.77
CA ILE A 10 -18.86 -5.10 -9.08
C ILE A 10 -17.44 -5.68 -8.98
N TYR A 11 -17.30 -6.99 -9.17
CA TYR A 11 -16.00 -7.67 -9.17
C TYR A 11 -15.98 -8.87 -10.15
N PRO A 12 -15.00 -8.98 -11.06
CA PRO A 12 -13.92 -8.01 -11.31
C PRO A 12 -14.47 -6.71 -11.91
N LEU A 13 -13.92 -5.56 -11.51
CA LEU A 13 -14.29 -4.28 -12.07
C LEU A 13 -13.61 -4.11 -13.44
N PRO A 14 -14.34 -3.91 -14.55
CA PRO A 14 -13.72 -3.62 -15.84
C PRO A 14 -12.84 -2.37 -15.78
N PHE A 15 -11.71 -2.37 -16.51
CA PHE A 15 -10.76 -1.26 -16.51
C PHE A 15 -11.41 0.09 -16.87
N GLU A 16 -12.37 0.08 -17.80
CA GLU A 16 -13.11 1.29 -18.22
C GLU A 16 -14.13 1.81 -17.21
N GLN A 17 -14.45 1.03 -16.20
CA GLN A 17 -15.40 1.40 -15.14
C GLN A 17 -14.71 1.86 -13.85
N ILE A 18 -13.39 2.04 -13.87
CA ILE A 18 -12.66 2.61 -12.74
C ILE A 18 -13.07 4.07 -12.57
N GLU A 19 -13.62 4.38 -11.40
CA GLU A 19 -14.07 5.72 -11.03
C GLU A 19 -13.63 6.06 -9.59
N LYS A 20 -13.94 7.29 -9.17
CA LYS A 20 -13.44 7.86 -7.91
C LYS A 20 -13.81 7.03 -6.67
N ASN A 21 -14.93 6.31 -6.72
CA ASN A 21 -15.44 5.53 -5.59
C ASN A 21 -15.09 4.03 -5.68
N SER A 22 -14.31 3.62 -6.69
CA SER A 22 -13.77 2.26 -6.77
C SER A 22 -12.94 1.95 -5.53
N SER A 23 -13.15 0.78 -4.94
CA SER A 23 -12.36 0.33 -3.79
C SER A 23 -10.96 -0.11 -4.22
N PHE A 24 -10.04 -0.16 -3.26
CA PHE A 24 -8.71 -0.73 -3.50
C PHE A 24 -8.77 -2.17 -4.02
N GLU A 25 -9.68 -3.00 -3.50
CA GLU A 25 -9.89 -4.36 -4.00
C GLU A 25 -10.26 -4.37 -5.47
N GLN A 26 -11.14 -3.48 -5.93
CA GLN A 26 -11.55 -3.42 -7.33
C GLN A 26 -10.39 -2.97 -8.24
N ILE A 27 -9.58 -2.02 -7.77
CA ILE A 27 -8.46 -1.45 -8.54
C ILE A 27 -7.27 -2.40 -8.60
N LEU A 28 -6.90 -3.02 -7.47
CA LEU A 28 -5.66 -3.76 -7.31
C LEU A 28 -5.87 -5.28 -7.21
N GLY A 29 -7.11 -5.73 -7.10
CA GLY A 29 -7.47 -7.14 -6.92
C GLY A 29 -7.37 -7.58 -5.46
N ARG A 30 -8.17 -8.60 -5.11
CA ARG A 30 -8.21 -9.21 -3.77
C ARG A 30 -6.97 -10.06 -3.52
N ARG A 31 -6.43 -10.69 -4.57
CA ARG A 31 -5.25 -11.56 -4.51
C ARG A 31 -4.24 -11.14 -5.57
N LYS A 32 -2.95 -11.38 -5.31
CA LYS A 32 -1.86 -11.11 -6.26
C LYS A 32 -2.10 -11.73 -7.64
N SER A 33 -2.74 -12.90 -7.69
CA SER A 33 -3.04 -13.63 -8.91
C SER A 33 -4.20 -13.05 -9.74
N ASP A 34 -4.98 -12.12 -9.19
CA ASP A 34 -6.19 -11.62 -9.88
C ASP A 34 -5.84 -10.77 -11.10
N TYR A 35 -4.69 -10.08 -11.06
CA TYR A 35 -4.18 -9.22 -12.11
C TYR A 35 -2.67 -9.39 -12.23
N THR A 36 -2.13 -9.18 -13.43
CA THR A 36 -0.67 -9.07 -13.61
C THR A 36 -0.16 -7.80 -12.92
N GLU A 37 1.15 -7.73 -12.64
CA GLU A 37 1.74 -6.52 -12.06
C GLU A 37 1.53 -5.29 -12.94
N ASP A 38 1.72 -5.43 -14.26
CA ASP A 38 1.53 -4.35 -15.21
C ASP A 38 0.08 -3.86 -15.24
N GLU A 39 -0.88 -4.79 -15.18
CA GLU A 39 -2.30 -4.43 -15.09
C GLU A 39 -2.61 -3.69 -13.78
N ARG A 40 -2.05 -4.11 -12.64
CA ARG A 40 -2.22 -3.40 -11.36
C ARG A 40 -1.64 -2.00 -11.40
N LYS A 41 -0.45 -1.82 -12.00
CA LYS A 41 0.15 -0.48 -12.20
C LYS A 41 -0.74 0.39 -13.06
N ALA A 42 -1.24 -0.13 -14.19
CA ALA A 42 -2.13 0.61 -15.08
C ALA A 42 -3.46 0.99 -14.40
N ARG A 43 -4.08 0.05 -13.66
CA ARG A 43 -5.31 0.30 -12.90
C ARG A 43 -5.11 1.33 -11.80
N TRP A 44 -4.00 1.25 -11.07
CA TRP A 44 -3.61 2.23 -10.07
C TRP A 44 -3.44 3.62 -10.70
N GLN A 45 -2.65 3.73 -11.76
CA GLN A 45 -2.44 4.99 -12.47
C GLN A 45 -3.74 5.61 -12.96
N LYS A 46 -4.65 4.79 -13.53
CA LYS A 46 -5.98 5.25 -13.94
C LYS A 46 -6.78 5.82 -12.76
N ALA A 47 -6.83 5.11 -11.64
CA ALA A 47 -7.53 5.58 -10.45
C ALA A 47 -6.89 6.86 -9.88
N MET A 48 -5.56 6.95 -9.88
CA MET A 48 -4.83 8.10 -9.35
C MET A 48 -4.91 9.34 -10.26
N ALA A 49 -5.21 9.18 -11.55
CA ALA A 49 -5.46 10.28 -12.49
C ALA A 49 -6.83 10.97 -12.27
N LEU A 50 -7.73 10.36 -11.50
CA LEU A 50 -9.04 10.95 -11.18
C LEU A 50 -8.89 12.09 -10.15
N PRO A 51 -9.87 13.03 -10.07
CA PRO A 51 -9.80 14.14 -9.13
C PRO A 51 -9.59 13.71 -7.67
N GLY A 52 -8.47 14.16 -7.08
CA GLY A 52 -8.02 13.80 -5.73
C GLY A 52 -7.08 12.59 -5.66
N GLY A 53 -6.90 11.86 -6.76
CA GLY A 53 -6.06 10.67 -6.85
C GLY A 53 -4.57 10.95 -6.69
N GLN A 54 -4.07 12.12 -7.11
CA GLN A 54 -2.65 12.48 -6.90
C GLN A 54 -2.26 12.46 -5.42
N ARG A 55 -3.09 13.04 -4.54
CA ARG A 55 -2.85 13.05 -3.09
C ARG A 55 -2.90 11.64 -2.50
N VAL A 56 -3.80 10.79 -3.01
CA VAL A 56 -3.87 9.37 -2.64
C VAL A 56 -2.59 8.66 -3.06
N ASN A 57 -2.11 8.89 -4.28
CA ASN A 57 -0.88 8.32 -4.78
C ASN A 57 0.30 8.68 -3.87
N GLU A 58 0.52 9.97 -3.62
CA GLU A 58 1.59 10.46 -2.74
C GLU A 58 1.53 9.82 -1.35
N TYR A 59 0.33 9.72 -0.78
CA TYR A 59 0.11 9.12 0.54
C TYR A 59 0.49 7.63 0.60
N TYR A 60 0.19 6.86 -0.44
CA TYR A 60 0.44 5.42 -0.46
C TYR A 60 1.77 5.00 -1.12
N THR A 61 2.46 5.88 -1.83
CA THR A 61 3.75 5.55 -2.47
C THR A 61 4.95 6.07 -1.70
N ASN A 62 4.78 7.11 -0.86
CA ASN A 62 5.88 7.75 -0.14
C ASN A 62 6.03 7.19 1.29
N ILE A 63 6.48 5.93 1.39
CA ILE A 63 6.70 5.25 2.67
C ILE A 63 8.20 5.14 2.93
N TYR A 64 8.71 5.90 3.91
CA TYR A 64 10.13 5.95 4.25
C TYR A 64 10.65 4.58 4.71
N GLU A 65 9.81 3.79 5.37
CA GLU A 65 10.09 2.44 5.85
C GLU A 65 10.42 1.46 4.71
N CYS A 66 10.10 1.80 3.45
CA CYS A 66 10.45 1.00 2.29
C CYS A 66 11.72 1.47 1.56
N SER A 67 12.35 2.58 1.96
CA SER A 67 13.49 3.17 1.24
C SER A 67 14.66 2.20 1.03
N ASP A 68 14.97 1.39 2.04
CA ASP A 68 16.04 0.39 2.00
C ASP A 68 15.53 -1.05 1.76
N CYS A 69 14.26 -1.21 1.37
CA CYS A 69 13.69 -2.53 1.11
C CYS A 69 14.11 -3.06 -0.26
N THR A 70 14.53 -4.33 -0.34
CA THR A 70 14.89 -5.00 -1.61
C THR A 70 13.74 -5.09 -2.62
N HIS A 71 12.49 -4.96 -2.14
CA HIS A 71 11.30 -5.00 -2.98
C HIS A 71 10.89 -3.61 -3.50
N PHE A 72 11.54 -2.54 -3.06
CA PHE A 72 11.17 -1.17 -3.41
C PHE A 72 11.52 -0.85 -4.87
N GLN A 73 10.54 -0.31 -5.58
CA GLN A 73 10.63 0.12 -6.97
C GLN A 73 9.93 1.48 -7.13
N ASN A 74 10.52 2.54 -6.58
CA ASN A 74 10.00 3.92 -6.67
C ASN A 74 8.54 4.07 -6.19
N GLY A 75 8.26 3.64 -4.97
CA GLY A 75 6.93 3.70 -4.35
C GLY A 75 6.03 2.52 -4.70
N TRP A 76 6.54 1.55 -5.46
CA TRP A 76 5.91 0.28 -5.75
C TRP A 76 6.66 -0.88 -5.08
N CYS A 77 5.93 -1.85 -4.55
CA CYS A 77 6.48 -3.06 -3.96
C CYS A 77 6.45 -4.21 -4.98
N GLY A 78 7.60 -4.65 -5.47
CA GLY A 78 7.72 -5.76 -6.42
C GLY A 78 7.33 -7.12 -5.84
N TYR A 79 7.42 -7.31 -4.52
CA TYR A 79 6.98 -8.56 -3.89
C TYR A 79 5.46 -8.72 -3.89
N ALA A 80 4.74 -7.68 -3.44
CA ALA A 80 3.28 -7.71 -3.37
C ALA A 80 2.61 -7.31 -4.70
N SER A 81 3.37 -6.68 -5.60
CA SER A 81 2.88 -6.01 -6.82
C SER A 81 1.76 -5.02 -6.46
N LEU A 82 2.05 -4.09 -5.54
CA LEU A 82 1.13 -3.06 -5.02
C LEU A 82 1.92 -1.77 -4.71
N PRO A 83 1.28 -0.60 -4.57
CA PRO A 83 1.93 0.58 -3.99
C PRO A 83 2.47 0.27 -2.59
N CYS A 84 3.65 0.77 -2.23
CA CYS A 84 4.36 0.38 -1.02
C CYS A 84 3.54 0.49 0.27
N GLY A 85 2.66 1.48 0.36
CA GLY A 85 1.78 1.74 1.50
C GLY A 85 0.41 1.09 1.46
N VAL A 86 0.07 0.40 0.37
CA VAL A 86 -1.19 -0.34 0.27
C VAL A 86 -1.00 -1.73 0.84
N ASN A 87 -1.43 -1.90 2.09
CA ASN A 87 -1.52 -3.18 2.75
C ASN A 87 -2.84 -3.87 2.38
N PRO A 88 -2.82 -5.07 1.78
CA PRO A 88 -4.05 -5.74 1.29
C PRO A 88 -4.97 -6.25 2.43
N ILE A 89 -4.57 -6.10 3.69
CA ILE A 89 -5.38 -6.41 4.87
C ILE A 89 -5.90 -5.12 5.50
N LEU A 90 -5.00 -4.20 5.86
CA LEU A 90 -5.35 -2.98 6.59
C LEU A 90 -5.98 -1.93 5.65
N THR A 91 -5.30 -1.61 4.55
CA THR A 91 -5.76 -0.59 3.61
C THR A 91 -7.09 -0.96 2.97
N TYR A 92 -7.30 -2.25 2.68
CA TYR A 92 -8.56 -2.70 2.09
C TYR A 92 -9.72 -2.64 3.08
N LYS A 93 -9.44 -2.79 4.38
CA LYS A 93 -10.45 -2.76 5.44
C LYS A 93 -10.87 -1.35 5.82
N ASP A 94 -9.91 -0.45 6.03
CA ASP A 94 -10.18 0.87 6.59
C ASP A 94 -9.34 2.00 6.01
N GLY A 95 -8.56 1.73 4.96
CA GLY A 95 -7.68 2.73 4.33
C GLY A 95 -6.41 3.02 5.12
N SER A 96 -6.13 2.32 6.21
CA SER A 96 -4.87 2.51 6.95
C SER A 96 -3.64 2.24 6.09
N LEU A 97 -2.58 3.01 6.31
CA LEU A 97 -1.28 2.75 5.70
C LEU A 97 -0.68 1.47 6.28
N GLY A 98 0.06 0.76 5.44
CA GLY A 98 0.93 -0.31 5.88
C GLY A 98 1.78 -0.86 4.75
N MET A 99 2.89 -1.49 5.09
CA MET A 99 3.76 -2.10 4.08
C MET A 99 2.99 -3.16 3.27
N ALA A 100 3.03 -3.03 1.94
CA ALA A 100 2.38 -3.97 1.03
C ALA A 100 2.90 -5.41 1.18
N CYS A 101 4.22 -5.57 1.39
CA CYS A 101 4.85 -6.86 1.68
C CYS A 101 4.75 -7.28 3.15
N GLN A 102 4.11 -6.48 4.01
CA GLN A 102 4.02 -6.74 5.45
C GLN A 102 5.39 -6.92 6.14
N GLY A 103 6.43 -6.27 5.59
CA GLY A 103 7.81 -6.37 6.12
C GLY A 103 8.58 -7.61 5.65
N ILE A 104 8.05 -8.42 4.73
CA ILE A 104 8.80 -9.53 4.14
C ILE A 104 10.05 -8.97 3.44
N GLY A 105 11.21 -9.53 3.80
CA GLY A 105 12.52 -9.09 3.30
C GLY A 105 13.17 -7.97 4.11
N HIS A 106 12.50 -7.41 5.12
CA HIS A 106 13.13 -6.48 6.05
C HIS A 106 14.13 -7.25 6.93
N GLN A 107 15.41 -7.01 6.73
CA GLN A 107 16.43 -7.56 7.61
C GLN A 107 16.36 -6.82 8.94
N SER A 108 16.13 -7.56 10.02
CA SER A 108 16.22 -7.01 11.37
C SER A 108 17.62 -6.45 11.57
N VAL A 109 17.75 -5.15 11.74
CA VAL A 109 18.92 -4.62 12.45
C VAL A 109 18.88 -5.28 13.83
N VAL A 110 19.95 -5.97 14.21
CA VAL A 110 20.08 -6.51 15.56
C VAL A 110 19.92 -5.32 16.49
N ALA A 111 18.76 -5.20 17.13
CA ALA A 111 18.49 -4.12 18.06
C ALA A 111 19.47 -4.29 19.22
N LYS A 112 20.53 -3.48 19.25
CA LYS A 112 21.32 -3.32 20.46
C LYS A 112 20.41 -2.58 21.43
N GLN A 113 20.05 -3.24 22.52
CA GLN A 113 19.44 -2.58 23.67
C GLN A 113 20.30 -1.34 24.00
N MET A 114 19.72 -0.14 23.98
CA MET A 114 20.38 1.02 24.59
C MET A 114 20.58 0.70 26.07
N GLN A 115 21.83 0.52 26.48
CA GLN A 115 22.18 0.54 27.89
C GLN A 115 22.16 2.01 28.32
N ILE A 116 21.18 2.36 29.15
CA ILE A 116 21.21 3.63 29.87
C ILE A 116 22.20 3.41 31.01
N GLU A 117 23.38 3.99 30.91
CA GLU A 117 24.32 4.07 32.02
C GLU A 117 23.77 5.11 33.00
N PHE A 118 23.33 4.67 34.17
CA PHE A 118 23.03 5.57 35.28
C PHE A 118 24.34 5.87 35.99
N ASP A 119 24.80 7.12 35.88
CA ASP A 119 25.94 7.60 36.62
C ASP A 119 25.52 7.77 38.09
N ASN A 120 25.99 6.88 38.97
CA ASN A 120 25.64 6.90 40.40
C ASN A 120 26.46 7.93 41.19
N SER A 121 26.97 8.98 40.54
CA SER A 121 27.83 9.99 41.16
C SER A 121 27.08 11.05 41.97
N GLU A 122 25.77 10.93 42.16
CA GLU A 122 24.95 11.90 42.93
C GLU A 122 24.09 11.27 44.04
N LEU A 123 24.56 10.17 44.67
CA LEU A 123 24.00 9.69 45.95
C LEU A 123 24.94 9.97 47.13
#